data_AF-A0A821EMW0-F1
#
_entry.id   AF-A0A821EMW0-F1
#
_cell.length_a   1.000
_cell.length_b   1.000
_cell.length_c   1.000
_cell.angle_alpha   90.00
_cell.angle_beta   90.00
_cell.angle_gamma   90.00
#
_symmetry.space_group_name_H-M   'P 1'
#
loop_
_entity.id
_entity.type
_entity.pdbx_description
1 polymer ?
#
loop_
_entity_poly.entity_id
_entity_poly.type
_entity_poly.pdbx_seq_one_letter_code
_entity_poly.pdbx_strand_id
1 'polypeptide(L)'
;MGFGIGLIHLGSANLCNARQITAIYIEEIKGINDFHFILVVCPYLKYFKVKRLNNMNIHCVLRTILKDIKNRRTCSIRSLSFNVPAADDRTIEDLQEMIIKEQLLFQFTIKRISDNIYLQWT
;
A
#
# COMPACT_ATOMS: atom_id res chain seq x y z
N MET A 1 -13.67 11.26 -24.14
CA MET A 1 -13.31 10.28 -23.08
C MET A 1 -13.06 11.07 -21.80
N GLY A 2 -14.04 11.10 -20.91
CA GLY A 2 -13.95 11.88 -19.67
C GLY A 2 -13.19 11.10 -18.60
N PHE A 3 -12.11 11.68 -18.07
CA PHE A 3 -11.42 11.15 -16.90
C PHE A 3 -12.23 11.51 -15.66
N GLY A 4 -13.03 10.56 -15.16
CA GLY A 4 -13.66 10.67 -13.86
C GLY A 4 -12.61 10.54 -12.76
N ILE A 5 -12.08 11.67 -12.32
CA ILE A 5 -11.27 11.80 -11.12
C ILE A 5 -12.21 11.50 -9.94
N GLY A 6 -12.19 10.24 -9.48
CA GLY A 6 -12.84 9.86 -8.24
C GLY A 6 -12.17 10.64 -7.11
N LEU A 7 -12.98 11.37 -6.34
CA LEU A 7 -12.56 12.27 -5.28
C LEU A 7 -11.46 11.64 -4.41
N ILE A 8 -10.26 12.21 -4.49
CA ILE A 8 -9.35 12.17 -3.36
C ILE A 8 -10.04 13.02 -2.30
N HIS A 9 -10.50 12.42 -1.20
CA HIS A 9 -10.87 13.18 -0.01
C HIS A 9 -9.57 13.75 0.59
N LEU A 10 -9.00 14.74 -0.10
CA LEU A 10 -8.06 15.69 0.47
C LEU A 10 -8.92 16.56 1.39
N GLY A 11 -9.08 16.14 2.63
CA GLY A 11 -9.46 17.06 3.69
C GLY A 11 -8.42 18.19 3.67
N SER A 12 -8.79 19.31 3.03
CA SER A 12 -8.08 20.58 3.05
C SER A 12 -6.57 20.52 2.75
N ALA A 13 -6.16 19.95 1.61
CA ALA A 13 -4.78 20.11 1.14
C ALA A 13 -4.68 21.35 0.25
N ASN A 14 -4.47 22.52 0.87
CA ASN A 14 -3.75 23.62 0.23
C ASN A 14 -2.40 23.07 -0.25
N LEU A 15 -2.26 22.68 -1.52
CA LEU A 15 -1.00 22.29 -2.20
C LEU A 15 0.14 21.99 -1.21
N CYS A 16 -0.06 20.96 -0.36
CA CYS A 16 0.89 20.67 0.70
C CYS A 16 2.17 20.25 0.01
N ASN A 17 3.28 20.89 0.34
CA ASN A 17 4.58 20.54 -0.21
C ASN A 17 4.73 19.02 -0.08
N ALA A 18 4.70 18.28 -1.20
CA ALA A 18 4.57 16.82 -1.17
C ALA A 18 5.73 16.15 -0.42
N ARG A 19 6.79 16.92 -0.17
CA ARG A 19 7.91 16.60 0.72
C ARG A 19 7.53 16.40 2.20
N GLN A 20 6.36 16.87 2.62
CA GLN A 20 5.86 16.77 4.00
C GLN A 20 4.83 15.66 4.19
N ILE A 21 4.33 15.07 3.10
CA ILE A 21 3.31 14.01 3.16
C ILE A 21 3.99 12.71 3.57
N THR A 22 3.74 12.29 4.81
CA THR A 22 4.29 11.05 5.40
C THR A 22 3.26 9.94 5.52
N ALA A 23 1.97 10.26 5.43
CA ALA A 23 0.88 9.29 5.52
C ALA A 23 -0.18 9.59 4.47
N ILE A 24 -0.66 8.54 3.79
CA ILE A 24 -1.75 8.61 2.83
C ILE A 24 -2.77 7.53 3.14
N TYR A 25 -4.03 7.94 3.16
CA TYR A 25 -5.19 7.08 3.23
C TYR A 25 -6.02 7.25 1.97
N ILE A 26 -6.27 6.15 1.26
CA ILE A 26 -7.05 6.14 0.04
C ILE A 26 -8.23 5.22 0.20
N GLU A 27 -9.38 5.67 -0.29
CA GLU A 27 -10.61 4.89 -0.25
C GLU A 27 -10.52 3.66 -1.16
N GLU A 28 -10.02 3.83 -2.38
CA GLU A 28 -9.94 2.74 -3.35
C GLU A 28 -8.74 2.96 -4.27
N ILE A 29 -7.96 1.90 -4.51
CA ILE A 29 -7.03 1.87 -5.65
C ILE A 29 -7.72 1.14 -6.79
N LYS A 30 -7.68 1.71 -8.00
CA LYS A 30 -8.24 1.12 -9.22
C LYS A 30 -7.21 0.27 -9.97
N GLY A 31 -5.93 0.52 -9.71
CA GLY A 31 -4.85 -0.33 -10.18
C GLY A 31 -3.53 -0.03 -9.49
N ILE A 32 -2.51 -0.82 -9.80
CA ILE A 32 -1.16 -0.64 -9.24
C ILE A 32 -0.51 0.68 -9.69
N ASN A 33 -0.92 1.22 -10.85
CA ASN A 33 -0.43 2.50 -11.36
C ASN A 33 -0.75 3.66 -10.42
N ASP A 34 -1.90 3.61 -9.71
CA ASP A 34 -2.27 4.61 -8.72
C ASP A 34 -1.23 4.65 -7.59
N PHE A 35 -0.83 3.47 -7.12
CA PHE A 35 0.21 3.34 -6.10
C PHE A 35 1.55 3.90 -6.58
N HIS A 36 1.99 3.54 -7.79
CA HIS A 36 3.23 4.07 -8.35
C HIS A 36 3.21 5.59 -8.47
N PHE A 37 2.10 6.17 -8.92
CA PHE A 37 1.92 7.62 -9.01
C PHE A 37 2.08 8.28 -7.62
N ILE A 38 1.46 7.70 -6.60
CA ILE A 38 1.56 8.20 -5.22
C ILE A 38 3.00 8.16 -4.72
N LEU A 39 3.76 7.10 -5.00
CA LEU A 39 5.17 7.02 -4.61
C LEU A 39 6.03 8.07 -5.29
N VAL A 40 5.71 8.40 -6.55
CA VAL A 40 6.42 9.44 -7.31
C VAL A 40 6.10 10.83 -6.76
N VAL A 41 4.82 11.10 -6.46
CA VAL A 41 4.38 12.41 -5.96
C VAL A 41 4.81 12.63 -4.51
N CYS A 42 4.80 11.58 -3.68
CA CYS A 42 5.05 11.65 -2.23
C CYS A 42 6.31 10.83 -1.84
N PRO A 43 7.53 11.30 -2.14
CA PRO A 43 8.76 10.52 -1.93
C PRO A 43 9.09 10.22 -0.45
N TYR A 44 8.51 10.98 0.48
CA TYR A 44 8.69 10.81 1.93
C TYR A 44 7.52 10.06 2.60
N LEU A 45 6.64 9.45 1.80
CA LEU A 45 5.55 8.64 2.29
C LEU A 45 6.10 7.48 3.13
N LYS A 46 5.67 7.40 4.39
CA LYS A 46 6.02 6.34 5.34
C LYS A 46 4.88 5.34 5.53
N TYR A 47 3.65 5.82 5.50
CA TYR A 47 2.45 5.03 5.81
C TYR A 47 1.45 5.10 4.66
N PHE A 48 1.05 3.96 4.12
CA PHE A 48 0.06 3.88 3.05
C PHE A 48 -1.07 2.93 3.45
N LYS A 49 -2.31 3.43 3.42
CA LYS A 49 -3.49 2.63 3.76
C LYS A 49 -4.55 2.72 2.66
N VAL A 50 -5.11 1.58 2.30
CA VAL A 50 -6.16 1.44 1.28
C VAL A 50 -7.40 0.79 1.90
N LYS A 51 -8.56 1.42 1.73
CA LYS A 51 -9.83 0.92 2.27
C LYS A 51 -10.53 -0.09 1.36
N ARG A 52 -10.26 -0.10 0.06
CA ARG A 52 -10.85 -1.06 -0.89
C ARG A 52 -9.88 -1.43 -1.99
N LEU A 53 -9.74 -2.73 -2.23
CA LEU A 53 -9.07 -3.29 -3.39
C LEU A 53 -10.14 -3.64 -4.42
N ASN A 54 -10.21 -2.91 -5.53
CA ASN A 54 -11.24 -3.11 -6.55
C ASN A 54 -11.00 -4.41 -7.33
N ASN A 55 -11.63 -5.51 -6.89
CA ASN A 55 -11.48 -6.85 -7.48
C ASN A 55 -10.03 -7.31 -7.68
N MET A 56 -9.09 -6.73 -6.94
CA MET A 56 -7.69 -7.07 -7.02
C MET A 56 -7.34 -8.15 -6.00
N ASN A 57 -6.57 -9.13 -6.46
CA ASN A 57 -6.00 -10.13 -5.57
C ASN A 57 -4.92 -9.49 -4.68
N ILE A 58 -5.10 -9.57 -3.36
CA ILE A 58 -4.17 -9.01 -2.38
C ILE A 58 -2.74 -9.55 -2.53
N HIS A 59 -2.55 -10.83 -2.89
CA HIS A 59 -1.22 -11.39 -3.13
C HIS A 59 -0.55 -10.68 -4.31
N CYS A 60 -1.25 -10.53 -5.44
CA CYS A 60 -0.71 -9.83 -6.61
C CYS A 60 -0.40 -8.36 -6.30
N VAL A 61 -1.29 -7.68 -5.58
CA VAL A 61 -1.10 -6.27 -5.20
C VAL A 61 0.12 -6.13 -4.29
N LEU A 62 0.16 -6.88 -3.20
CA LEU A 62 1.24 -6.77 -2.21
C LEU A 62 2.58 -7.14 -2.84
N ARG A 63 2.63 -8.24 -3.60
CA ARG A 63 3.84 -8.66 -4.33
C ARG A 63 4.37 -7.57 -5.24
N THR A 64 3.49 -6.92 -6.01
CA THR A 64 3.89 -5.89 -6.97
C THR A 64 4.38 -4.63 -6.25
N ILE A 65 3.68 -4.20 -5.20
CA ILE A 65 4.09 -3.07 -4.35
C ILE A 65 5.47 -3.33 -3.75
N LEU A 66 5.68 -4.49 -3.14
CA LEU A 66 6.94 -4.80 -2.46
C LEU A 66 8.11 -4.93 -3.45
N LYS A 67 7.88 -5.47 -4.65
CA LYS A 67 8.89 -5.47 -5.73
C LYS A 67 9.28 -4.06 -6.14
N ASP A 68 8.31 -3.16 -6.30
CA ASP A 68 8.59 -1.75 -6.64
C ASP A 68 9.36 -1.06 -5.50
N ILE A 69 8.97 -1.27 -4.24
CA ILE A 69 9.68 -0.74 -3.07
C ILE A 69 11.13 -1.25 -3.03
N LYS A 70 11.34 -2.56 -3.22
CA LYS A 70 12.67 -3.19 -3.21
C LYS A 70 13.58 -2.67 -4.33
N ASN A 71 13.00 -2.38 -5.51
CA ASN A 71 13.75 -1.89 -6.66
C ASN A 71 14.04 -0.38 -6.61
N ARG A 72 13.37 0.37 -5.73
CA ARG A 72 13.60 1.81 -5.58
C ARG A 72 14.78 2.08 -4.65
N ARG A 73 15.76 2.85 -5.15
CA ARG A 73 16.92 3.32 -4.36
C ARG A 73 16.52 4.15 -3.14
N THR A 74 15.42 4.88 -3.24
CA THR A 74 14.90 5.75 -2.18
C THR A 74 13.41 5.53 -2.02
N CYS A 75 13.02 4.66 -1.09
CA CYS A 75 11.62 4.49 -0.68
C CYS A 75 11.51 4.65 0.84
N SER A 76 10.70 5.61 1.26
CA SER A 76 10.50 5.91 2.69
C SER A 76 9.39 5.08 3.33
N ILE A 77 8.66 4.27 2.55
CA ILE A 77 7.55 3.48 3.08
C ILE A 77 8.07 2.47 4.09
N ARG A 78 7.38 2.41 5.22
CA ARG A 78 7.62 1.47 6.31
C ARG A 78 6.34 0.76 6.75
N SER A 79 5.18 1.15 6.23
CA SER A 79 3.92 0.48 6.53
C SER A 79 2.94 0.53 5.37
N LEU A 80 2.31 -0.63 5.12
CA LEU A 80 1.17 -0.79 4.23
C LEU A 80 -0.02 -1.34 5.02
N SER A 81 -1.23 -0.91 4.66
CA SER A 81 -2.46 -1.45 5.21
C SER A 81 -3.52 -1.60 4.12
N PHE A 82 -4.14 -2.77 4.08
CA PHE A 82 -5.19 -3.10 3.10
C PHE A 82 -6.40 -3.65 3.84
N ASN A 83 -7.57 -3.09 3.56
CA ASN A 83 -8.82 -3.69 3.99
C ASN A 83 -9.16 -4.87 3.06
N VAL A 84 -9.21 -6.07 3.64
CA VAL A 84 -9.53 -7.32 2.98
C VAL A 84 -10.48 -8.09 3.91
N PRO A 85 -11.81 -7.84 3.85
CA PRO A 85 -12.78 -8.42 4.79
C PRO A 85 -12.80 -9.95 4.78
N ALA A 86 -12.52 -10.55 3.63
CA ALA A 86 -12.47 -12.00 3.46
C ALA A 86 -11.13 -12.63 3.89
N ALA A 87 -10.14 -11.84 4.31
CA ALA A 87 -8.86 -12.38 4.76
C ALA A 87 -9.05 -13.16 6.06
N ASP A 88 -8.44 -14.32 6.14
CA ASP A 88 -8.35 -15.16 7.33
C ASP A 88 -6.87 -15.34 7.74
N ASP A 89 -6.62 -16.16 8.76
CA ASP A 89 -5.25 -16.39 9.23
C ASP A 89 -4.40 -17.09 8.16
N ARG A 90 -5.00 -17.97 7.34
CA ARG A 90 -4.34 -18.58 6.18
C ARG A 90 -3.90 -17.54 5.17
N THR A 91 -4.72 -16.53 4.92
CA THR A 91 -4.34 -15.40 4.05
C THR A 91 -3.09 -14.69 4.58
N ILE A 92 -2.94 -14.54 5.90
CA ILE A 92 -1.74 -13.93 6.49
C ILE A 92 -0.52 -14.85 6.34
N GLU A 93 -0.68 -16.15 6.60
CA GLU A 93 0.36 -17.16 6.42
C GLU A 93 0.86 -17.20 4.96
N ASP A 94 -0.05 -17.23 3.99
CA ASP A 94 0.28 -17.25 2.56
C ASP A 94 1.03 -15.97 2.13
N LEU A 95 0.58 -14.81 2.61
CA LEU A 95 1.26 -13.54 2.35
C LEU A 95 2.65 -13.51 2.99
N GLN A 96 2.80 -14.01 4.22
CA GLN A 96 4.09 -14.09 4.91
C GLN A 96 5.04 -15.02 4.17
N GLU A 97 4.56 -16.18 3.75
CA GLU A 97 5.35 -17.16 3.01
C GLU A 97 5.82 -16.60 1.67
N MET A 98 4.95 -15.88 0.94
CA MET A 98 5.29 -15.19 -0.30
C MET A 98 6.39 -14.14 -0.10
N ILE A 99 6.31 -13.32 0.96
CA ILE A 99 7.34 -12.31 1.27
C ILE A 99 8.68 -12.96 1.54
N ILE A 100 8.71 -14.05 2.30
CA ILE A 100 9.94 -14.78 2.67
C ILE A 100 10.53 -15.49 1.44
N LYS A 101 9.74 -16.29 0.73
CA LYS A 101 10.18 -17.08 -0.44
C LYS A 101 10.78 -16.19 -1.53
N GLU A 102 10.17 -15.04 -1.79
CA GLU A 102 10.63 -14.10 -2.81
C GLU A 102 11.64 -13.06 -2.28
N GLN A 103 12.03 -13.15 -1.01
CA GLN A 103 12.96 -12.24 -0.35
C GLN A 103 12.55 -10.77 -0.55
N LEU A 104 11.27 -10.47 -0.39
CA LEU A 104 10.71 -9.13 -0.67
C LEU A 104 11.02 -8.14 0.47
N LEU A 105 11.09 -8.63 1.71
CA LEU A 105 11.45 -7.87 2.92
C LEU A 105 12.25 -8.77 3.87
N PHE A 106 13.19 -8.18 4.62
CA PHE A 106 14.07 -8.92 5.55
C PHE A 106 13.60 -8.89 7.01
N GLN A 107 13.11 -7.74 7.49
CA GLN A 107 12.61 -7.55 8.85
C GLN A 107 11.23 -6.92 8.80
N PHE A 108 10.19 -7.76 8.89
CA PHE A 108 8.82 -7.29 8.77
C PHE A 108 7.90 -7.96 9.79
N THR A 109 6.76 -7.32 10.02
CA THR A 109 5.63 -7.87 10.76
C THR A 109 4.41 -7.75 9.88
N ILE A 110 3.70 -8.87 9.70
CA ILE A 110 2.39 -8.90 9.07
C ILE A 110 1.36 -9.38 10.09
N LYS A 111 0.22 -8.69 10.17
CA LYS A 111 -0.87 -9.07 11.08
C LYS A 111 -2.22 -8.64 10.56
N ARG A 112 -3.25 -9.39 10.92
CA ARG A 112 -4.64 -9.01 10.73
C ARG A 112 -5.17 -8.31 11.98
N ILE A 113 -5.85 -7.19 11.81
CA ILE A 113 -6.64 -6.55 12.86
C ILE A 113 -8.00 -6.19 12.25
N SER A 114 -9.06 -6.85 12.71
CA SER A 114 -10.38 -6.79 12.09
C SER A 114 -10.27 -7.14 10.59
N ASP A 115 -10.82 -6.31 9.71
CA ASP A 115 -10.81 -6.53 8.26
C ASP A 115 -9.56 -5.98 7.58
N ASN A 116 -8.53 -5.59 8.33
CA ASN A 116 -7.34 -4.96 7.77
C ASN A 116 -6.10 -5.84 7.97
N ILE A 117 -5.36 -6.03 6.90
CA ILE A 117 -4.02 -6.59 6.90
C ILE A 117 -3.04 -5.43 7.04
N TYR A 118 -2.16 -5.50 8.04
CA TYR A 118 -1.08 -4.54 8.27
C TYR A 118 0.25 -5.21 8.00
N LEU A 119 1.08 -4.57 7.19
CA LEU A 119 2.47 -4.93 6.96
C LEU A 119 3.36 -3.76 7.39
N GLN A 120 4.36 -4.04 8.22
CA GLN A 120 5.32 -3.04 8.73
C GLN A 120 6.74 -3.59 8.66
N TRP A 121 7.72 -2.73 8.41
CA TRP A 121 9.15 -3.09 8.38
C TRP A 121 10.03 -1.90 8.78
N THR A 122 11.30 -2.18 9.10
CA THR A 122 12.33 -1.21 9.50
C THR A 122 13.24 -0.79 8.35
#